data_AF-A0A934CB92-F1
#
_entry.id   AF-A0A934CB92-F1
#
_cell.length_a   1.000
_cell.length_b   1.000
_cell.length_c   1.000
_cell.angle_alpha   90.00
_cell.angle_beta   90.00
_cell.angle_gamma   90.00
#
_symmetry.space_group_name_H-M   'P 1'
#
loop_
_entity.id
_entity.type
_entity.pdbx_description
1 polymer ?
#
loop_
_entity_poly.entity_id
_entity_poly.type
_entity_poly.pdbx_seq_one_letter_code
_entity_poly.pdbx_strand_id
1 'polypeptide(L)'
;MPEGKRTSLVKPTSKTPFHIDFDWWQKNERDWHVYLRSLLCAEHQQVFASMEEGQTIDWVDPLTAEVKPVDGVQNTLMTHCAKQPDFLTEQTALVEAVFRLFLTNGNLPMSSEELGARLNRPAMTILRTLTAGRVYKGIRPVGG
;
A
#
# COMPACT_ATOMS: atom_id res chain seq x y z
N MET A 1 -0.54 -26.75 -14.77
CA MET A 1 0.87 -26.41 -14.49
C MET A 1 0.91 -24.91 -14.21
N PRO A 2 1.05 -24.41 -12.98
CA PRO A 2 1.20 -22.97 -12.78
C PRO A 2 2.68 -22.63 -12.92
N GLU A 3 2.96 -21.77 -13.89
CA GLU A 3 4.28 -21.24 -14.20
C GLU A 3 4.78 -20.41 -13.02
N GLY A 4 5.80 -20.93 -12.33
CA GLY A 4 6.52 -20.21 -11.29
C GLY A 4 7.17 -18.97 -11.89
N LYS A 5 6.55 -17.81 -11.69
CA LYS A 5 7.12 -16.49 -11.96
C LYS A 5 8.46 -16.43 -11.23
N ARG A 6 9.56 -16.54 -12.00
CA ARG A 6 10.92 -16.53 -11.48
C ARG A 6 11.14 -15.22 -10.76
N THR A 7 11.11 -15.26 -9.43
CA THR A 7 11.43 -14.09 -8.64
C THR A 7 12.92 -13.79 -8.83
N SER A 8 13.22 -12.67 -9.47
CA SER A 8 14.60 -12.31 -9.75
C SER A 8 15.33 -12.16 -8.42
N LEU A 9 16.36 -12.97 -8.18
CA LEU A 9 17.20 -13.00 -6.97
C LEU A 9 18.08 -11.74 -6.80
N VAL A 10 17.63 -10.60 -7.34
CA VAL A 10 18.31 -9.32 -7.18
C VAL A 10 18.01 -8.80 -5.79
N LYS A 11 19.02 -8.77 -4.92
CA LYS A 11 18.91 -8.15 -3.60
C LYS A 11 18.46 -6.69 -3.78
N PRO A 12 17.32 -6.27 -3.19
CA PRO A 12 16.89 -4.89 -3.25
C PRO A 12 17.97 -3.97 -2.66
N THR A 13 18.19 -2.84 -3.32
CA THR A 13 19.13 -1.80 -2.91
C THR A 13 18.37 -0.54 -2.49
N SER A 14 19.07 0.49 -1.98
CA SER A 14 18.45 1.76 -1.59
C SER A 14 17.68 2.43 -2.74
N LYS A 15 18.10 2.16 -3.99
CA LYS A 15 17.51 2.66 -5.24
C LYS A 15 16.42 1.76 -5.81
N THR A 16 16.21 0.57 -5.25
CA THR A 16 15.14 -0.32 -5.73
C THR A 16 13.79 0.29 -5.36
N PRO A 17 12.90 0.54 -6.33
CA PRO A 17 11.58 1.07 -6.05
C PRO A 17 10.70 0.00 -5.41
N PHE A 18 9.90 0.42 -4.42
CA PHE A 18 8.89 -0.39 -3.74
C PHE A 18 7.50 0.15 -4.06
N HIS A 19 6.49 -0.71 -3.94
CA HIS A 19 5.08 -0.37 -4.08
C HIS A 19 4.23 -1.30 -3.20
N ILE A 20 2.97 -0.94 -2.95
CA ILE A 20 1.98 -1.83 -2.35
C ILE A 20 1.44 -2.76 -3.44
N ASP A 21 1.71 -4.05 -3.30
CA ASP A 21 1.13 -5.10 -4.14
C ASP A 21 -0.19 -5.57 -3.49
N PHE A 22 -1.30 -4.92 -3.87
CA PHE A 22 -2.64 -5.23 -3.35
C PHE A 22 -3.07 -6.65 -3.70
N ASP A 23 -2.70 -7.16 -4.87
CA ASP A 23 -3.04 -8.53 -5.31
C ASP A 23 -2.37 -9.58 -4.43
N TRP A 24 -1.08 -9.39 -4.13
CA TRP A 24 -0.36 -10.26 -3.19
C TRP A 24 -0.97 -10.14 -1.79
N TRP A 25 -1.31 -8.92 -1.37
CA TRP A 25 -1.83 -8.67 -0.04
C TRP A 25 -3.18 -9.34 0.19
N GLN A 26 -4.11 -9.22 -0.76
CA GLN A 26 -5.41 -9.88 -0.74
C GLN A 26 -5.28 -11.41 -0.70
N LYS A 27 -4.30 -11.99 -1.42
CA LYS A 27 -4.10 -13.44 -1.47
C LYS A 27 -3.44 -14.00 -0.20
N ASN A 28 -2.59 -13.21 0.46
CA ASN A 28 -1.75 -13.70 1.55
C ASN A 28 -2.16 -13.24 2.94
N GLU A 29 -2.87 -12.11 3.09
CA GLU A 29 -3.40 -11.66 4.38
C GLU A 29 -4.92 -11.57 4.30
N ARG A 30 -5.63 -12.21 5.24
CA ARG A 30 -7.10 -12.22 5.27
C ARG A 30 -7.68 -10.90 5.78
N ASP A 31 -6.96 -10.23 6.67
CA ASP A 31 -7.44 -9.03 7.38
C ASP A 31 -7.07 -7.72 6.67
N TRP A 32 -6.62 -7.79 5.40
CA TRP A 32 -6.19 -6.62 4.64
C TRP A 32 -7.31 -5.57 4.51
N HIS A 33 -8.55 -6.02 4.25
CA HIS A 33 -9.75 -5.19 4.13
C HIS A 33 -10.10 -4.48 5.44
N VAL A 34 -10.09 -5.22 6.55
CA VAL A 34 -10.32 -4.69 7.90
C VAL A 34 -9.30 -3.59 8.23
N TYR A 35 -8.04 -3.82 7.88
CA TYR A 35 -7.00 -2.83 8.09
C TYR A 35 -7.17 -1.59 7.20
N LEU A 36 -7.53 -1.72 5.92
CA LEU A 36 -7.83 -0.56 5.06
C LEU A 36 -9.01 0.26 5.61
N ARG A 37 -10.06 -0.40 6.12
CA ARG A 37 -11.19 0.29 6.76
C ARG A 37 -10.76 1.10 7.98
N SER A 38 -9.82 0.58 8.77
CA SER A 38 -9.28 1.29 9.93
C SER A 38 -8.54 2.59 9.57
N LEU A 39 -8.11 2.74 8.32
CA LEU A 39 -7.42 3.93 7.81
C LEU A 39 -8.36 4.98 7.21
N LEU A 40 -9.65 4.65 7.03
CA LEU A 40 -10.64 5.62 6.58
C LEU A 40 -10.85 6.73 7.63
N CYS A 41 -11.27 7.90 7.19
CA CYS A 41 -11.73 8.95 8.10
C CYS A 41 -13.06 8.54 8.78
N ALA A 42 -13.41 9.18 9.90
CA ALA A 42 -14.60 8.85 10.68
C ALA A 42 -15.90 8.83 9.85
N GLU A 43 -16.02 9.76 8.88
CA GLU A 43 -17.16 9.82 7.95
C GLU A 43 -17.27 8.53 7.12
N HIS A 44 -16.19 8.14 6.44
CA HIS A 44 -16.20 6.94 5.60
C HIS A 44 -16.21 5.67 6.42
N GLN A 45 -15.63 5.64 7.62
CA GLN A 45 -15.78 4.51 8.54
C GLN A 45 -17.27 4.26 8.85
N GLN A 46 -18.07 5.30 9.04
CA GLN A 46 -19.52 5.15 9.25
C GLN A 46 -20.25 4.69 7.99
N VAL A 47 -19.90 5.24 6.82
CA VAL A 47 -20.49 4.84 5.53
C VAL A 47 -20.23 3.35 5.24
N PHE A 48 -18.99 2.90 5.47
CA PHE A 48 -18.61 1.51 5.26
C PHE A 48 -18.89 0.62 6.47
N ALA A 49 -19.38 1.14 7.61
CA ALA A 49 -19.74 0.32 8.78
C ALA A 49 -20.98 -0.54 8.51
N SER A 50 -21.90 -0.05 7.66
CA SER A 50 -23.13 -0.75 7.28
C SER A 50 -23.00 -1.61 6.02
N MET A 51 -21.88 -1.50 5.29
CA MET A 51 -21.60 -2.34 4.13
C MET A 51 -21.01 -3.68 4.56
N GLU A 52 -21.57 -4.78 4.04
CA GLU A 52 -21.05 -6.13 4.30
C GLU A 52 -19.62 -6.30 3.76
N GLU A 53 -18.81 -7.06 4.49
CA GLU A 53 -17.44 -7.41 4.11
C GLU A 53 -17.48 -8.16 2.77
N GLY A 54 -16.77 -7.63 1.76
CA GLY A 54 -16.63 -8.27 0.45
C GLY A 54 -17.39 -7.61 -0.71
N GLN A 55 -18.06 -6.47 -0.52
CA GLN A 55 -18.58 -5.69 -1.65
C GLN A 55 -17.44 -5.03 -2.44
N THR A 56 -17.12 -5.61 -3.60
CA THR A 56 -16.23 -5.02 -4.62
C THR A 56 -17.02 -4.05 -5.49
N ILE A 57 -16.45 -2.88 -5.77
CA ILE A 57 -17.01 -1.89 -6.69
C ILE A 57 -16.20 -1.91 -7.99
N ASP A 58 -16.85 -1.75 -9.13
CA ASP A 58 -16.17 -1.63 -10.42
C ASP A 58 -15.43 -0.28 -10.49
N TRP A 59 -14.12 -0.29 -10.22
CA TRP A 59 -13.25 0.88 -10.26
C TRP A 59 -12.45 0.91 -11.54
N VAL A 60 -12.43 2.06 -12.22
CA VAL A 60 -11.67 2.29 -13.44
C VAL A 60 -10.31 2.90 -13.07
N ASP A 61 -9.24 2.17 -13.36
CA ASP A 61 -7.89 2.69 -13.21
C ASP A 61 -7.68 3.92 -14.12
N PRO A 62 -7.36 5.10 -13.57
CA PRO A 62 -7.25 6.33 -14.36
C PRO A 62 -6.07 6.35 -15.34
N LEU A 63 -5.08 5.45 -15.18
CA LEU A 63 -3.93 5.33 -16.07
C LEU A 63 -4.14 4.25 -17.14
N THR A 64 -4.76 3.13 -16.78
CA THR A 64 -4.90 1.97 -17.69
C THR A 64 -6.30 1.82 -18.30
N ALA A 65 -7.29 2.56 -17.80
CA ALA A 65 -8.70 2.41 -18.13
C ALA A 65 -9.26 0.98 -17.92
N GLU A 66 -8.55 0.13 -17.18
CA GLU A 66 -9.02 -1.20 -16.81
C GLU A 66 -10.05 -1.10 -15.69
N VAL A 67 -11.23 -1.69 -15.91
CA VAL A 67 -12.25 -1.89 -14.87
C VAL A 67 -11.78 -3.05 -14.00
N LYS A 68 -11.45 -2.76 -12.74
CA LYS A 68 -11.08 -3.77 -11.74
C LYS A 68 -12.15 -3.78 -10.65
N PRO A 69 -12.60 -4.95 -10.18
CA PRO A 69 -13.41 -5.04 -8.97
C PRO A 69 -12.49 -4.65 -7.80
N VAL A 70 -12.49 -3.37 -7.46
CA VAL A 70 -11.69 -2.82 -6.37
C VAL A 70 -12.61 -2.61 -5.19
N ASP A 71 -12.09 -2.91 -4.02
CA ASP A 71 -12.75 -2.58 -2.78
C ASP A 71 -13.07 -1.08 -2.71
N GLY A 72 -14.35 -0.74 -2.49
CA GLY A 72 -14.80 0.65 -2.40
C GLY A 72 -14.05 1.45 -1.34
N VAL A 73 -13.65 0.76 -0.26
CA VAL A 73 -12.80 1.31 0.79
C VAL A 73 -11.46 1.76 0.23
N GLN A 74 -10.80 0.95 -0.60
CA GLN A 74 -9.48 1.27 -1.17
C GLN A 74 -9.56 2.51 -2.07
N ASN A 75 -10.56 2.61 -2.94
CA ASN A 75 -10.73 3.78 -3.80
C ASN A 75 -10.98 5.06 -2.97
N THR A 76 -11.92 5.01 -2.04
CA THR A 76 -12.22 6.15 -1.17
C THR A 76 -11.03 6.55 -0.29
N LEU A 77 -10.26 5.57 0.17
CA LEU A 77 -9.03 5.78 0.90
C LEU A 77 -8.01 6.55 0.03
N MET A 78 -7.71 6.08 -1.18
CA MET A 78 -6.70 6.72 -2.05
C MET A 78 -7.15 8.06 -2.62
N THR A 79 -8.45 8.24 -2.90
CA THR A 79 -8.95 9.45 -3.56
C THR A 79 -9.28 10.58 -2.59
N HIS A 80 -9.65 10.26 -1.35
CA HIS A 80 -10.09 11.22 -0.34
C HIS A 80 -9.32 11.10 0.99
N CYS A 81 -9.42 9.98 1.71
CA CYS A 81 -8.91 9.89 3.09
C CYS A 81 -7.39 10.06 3.16
N ALA A 82 -6.64 9.52 2.20
CA ALA A 82 -5.18 9.60 2.13
C ALA A 82 -4.65 11.00 1.80
N LYS A 83 -5.52 11.91 1.33
CA LYS A 83 -5.19 13.32 1.05
C LYS A 83 -5.44 14.22 2.26
N GLN A 84 -6.01 13.71 3.35
CA GLN A 84 -6.23 14.49 4.55
C GLN A 84 -4.89 14.80 5.25
N PRO A 85 -4.74 16.01 5.82
CA PRO A 85 -3.49 16.42 6.46
C PRO A 85 -3.13 15.54 7.67
N ASP A 86 -4.15 15.00 8.36
CA ASP A 86 -3.97 14.15 9.54
C ASP A 86 -3.69 12.67 9.19
N PHE A 87 -3.71 12.32 7.90
CA PHE A 87 -3.53 10.93 7.47
C PHE A 87 -2.10 10.45 7.72
N LEU A 88 -1.09 11.28 7.44
CA LEU A 88 0.32 10.95 7.66
C LEU A 88 0.89 11.84 8.77
N THR A 89 1.05 11.27 9.96
CA THR A 89 1.63 11.97 11.12
C THR A 89 3.06 11.50 11.39
N GLU A 90 3.91 12.38 11.92
CA GLU A 90 5.32 12.09 12.20
C GLU A 90 5.54 11.01 13.27
N GLN A 91 4.53 10.79 14.12
CA GLN A 91 4.55 9.80 15.22
C GLN A 91 4.16 8.38 14.76
N THR A 92 3.97 8.16 13.46
CA THR A 92 3.66 6.83 12.92
C THR A 92 4.89 5.90 12.91
N ALA A 93 4.65 4.61 13.14
CA ALA A 93 5.69 3.58 13.02
C ALA A 93 6.24 3.56 11.58
N LEU A 94 7.52 3.20 11.40
CA LEU A 94 8.20 3.29 10.11
C LEU A 94 7.45 2.61 8.95
N VAL A 95 6.95 1.39 9.19
CA VAL A 95 6.20 0.61 8.19
C VAL A 95 4.87 1.29 7.86
N GLU A 96 4.17 1.80 8.88
CA GLU A 96 2.91 2.52 8.74
C GLU A 96 3.11 3.82 7.95
N ALA A 97 4.15 4.58 8.27
CA ALA A 97 4.50 5.82 7.58
C ALA A 97 4.79 5.59 6.10
N VAL A 98 5.56 4.55 5.78
CA VAL A 98 5.84 4.15 4.38
C VAL A 98 4.56 3.73 3.67
N PHE A 99 3.74 2.89 4.31
CA PHE A 99 2.49 2.42 3.74
C PHE A 99 1.53 3.57 3.42
N ARG A 100 1.31 4.48 4.38
CA ARG A 100 0.45 5.65 4.20
C ARG A 100 1.01 6.60 3.14
N LEU A 101 2.33 6.81 3.10
CA LEU A 101 2.96 7.61 2.06
C LEU A 101 2.70 7.05 0.65
N PHE A 102 2.74 5.73 0.49
CA PHE A 102 2.35 5.10 -0.78
C PHE A 102 0.88 5.39 -1.12
N LEU A 103 -0.04 5.25 -0.18
CA LEU A 103 -1.45 5.56 -0.42
C LEU A 103 -1.67 7.02 -0.83
N THR A 104 -1.04 7.98 -0.13
CA THR A 104 -1.11 9.41 -0.47
C THR A 104 -0.49 9.71 -1.84
N ASN A 105 0.53 8.95 -2.24
CA ASN A 105 1.21 9.09 -3.53
C ASN A 105 0.55 8.25 -4.65
N GLY A 106 -0.66 7.73 -4.45
CA GLY A 106 -1.37 6.93 -5.44
C GLY A 106 -0.70 5.59 -5.77
N ASN A 107 0.04 5.04 -4.81
CA ASN A 107 0.84 3.83 -4.92
C ASN A 107 1.92 3.88 -6.02
N LEU A 108 2.38 5.08 -6.39
CA LEU A 108 3.49 5.22 -7.33
C LEU A 108 4.78 4.65 -6.70
N PRO A 109 5.54 3.82 -7.43
CA PRO A 109 6.73 3.19 -6.90
C PRO A 109 7.78 4.22 -6.44
N MET A 110 8.37 3.98 -5.26
CA MET A 110 9.39 4.84 -4.67
C MET A 110 10.52 4.03 -4.05
N SER A 111 11.74 4.51 -4.24
CA SER A 111 12.95 3.94 -3.64
C SER A 111 13.05 4.25 -2.14
N SER A 112 13.90 3.51 -1.42
CA SER A 112 14.14 3.77 0.00
C SER A 112 14.76 5.15 0.25
N GLU A 113 15.50 5.69 -0.73
CA GLU A 113 16.05 7.04 -0.71
C GLU A 113 14.95 8.10 -0.76
N GLU A 114 14.01 7.96 -1.68
CA GLU A 114 12.85 8.86 -1.81
C GLU A 114 11.92 8.78 -0.60
N LEU A 115 11.65 7.56 -0.13
CA LEU A 115 10.86 7.36 1.11
C LEU A 115 11.55 8.02 2.31
N GLY A 116 12.87 7.88 2.43
CA GLY A 116 13.64 8.50 3.49
C GLY A 116 13.60 10.02 3.46
N ALA A 117 13.71 10.61 2.26
CA ALA A 117 13.63 12.05 2.06
C ALA A 117 12.24 12.61 2.43
N ARG A 118 11.15 11.90 2.07
CA ARG A 118 9.78 12.34 2.37
C ARG A 118 9.38 12.13 3.83
N LEU A 119 9.84 11.06 4.46
CA LEU A 119 9.49 10.71 5.85
C LEU A 119 10.48 11.26 6.88
N ASN A 120 11.57 11.91 6.44
CA ASN A 120 12.69 12.31 7.27
C ASN A 120 13.26 11.13 8.11
N ARG A 121 13.43 9.97 7.46
CA ARG A 121 13.94 8.74 8.07
C ARG A 121 15.17 8.22 7.31
N PRO A 122 16.11 7.50 7.96
CA PRO A 122 17.26 6.95 7.26
C PRO A 122 16.84 5.90 6.21
N ALA A 123 17.21 6.12 4.95
CA ALA A 123 16.90 5.23 3.83
C ALA A 123 17.34 3.77 4.09
N MET A 124 18.51 3.59 4.70
CA MET A 124 19.02 2.25 5.06
C MET A 124 18.16 1.53 6.10
N THR A 125 17.54 2.26 7.03
CA THR A 125 16.61 1.69 8.01
C THR A 125 15.32 1.24 7.33
N ILE A 126 14.79 2.05 6.40
CA ILE A 126 13.63 1.68 5.57
C ILE A 126 13.95 0.41 4.77
N LEU A 127 15.05 0.42 4.01
CA LEU A 127 15.48 -0.71 3.20
C LEU A 127 15.61 -1.98 4.03
N ARG A 128 16.32 -1.93 5.16
CA ARG A 128 16.52 -3.09 6.03
C ARG A 128 15.20 -3.61 6.59
N THR A 129 14.26 -2.72 6.92
CA THR A 129 12.94 -3.11 7.44
C THR A 129 12.11 -3.80 6.36
N LEU A 130 12.03 -3.23 5.16
CA LEU A 130 11.26 -3.78 4.04
C LEU A 130 11.87 -5.06 3.45
N THR A 131 13.18 -5.28 3.67
CA THR A 131 13.90 -6.48 3.18
C THR A 131 14.19 -7.51 4.27
N ALA A 132 13.68 -7.32 5.50
CA ALA A 132 13.95 -8.18 6.67
C ALA A 132 13.34 -9.61 6.58
N GLY A 133 12.84 -10.04 5.42
CA GLY A 133 12.32 -11.38 5.19
C GLY A 133 10.81 -11.55 5.38
N ARG A 134 10.09 -10.51 5.83
CA ARG A 134 8.62 -10.46 5.83
C ARG A 134 8.13 -9.33 4.92
N VAL A 135 7.09 -9.61 4.14
CA VAL A 135 6.35 -8.58 3.40
C VAL A 135 5.38 -7.91 4.36
N TYR A 136 5.54 -6.61 4.57
CA TYR A 136 4.66 -5.83 5.44
C TYR A 136 3.60 -5.13 4.60
N LYS A 137 2.31 -5.35 4.90
CA LYS A 137 1.19 -4.63 4.26
C LYS A 137 1.25 -4.66 2.73
N GLY A 138 1.69 -5.78 2.15
CA GLY A 138 1.88 -5.93 0.72
C GLY A 138 3.03 -5.13 0.09
N ILE A 139 3.88 -4.44 0.86
CA ILE A 139 4.99 -3.63 0.31
C ILE A 139 6.06 -4.54 -0.27
N ARG A 140 6.27 -4.44 -1.59
CA ARG A 140 7.18 -5.29 -2.37
C ARG A 140 8.00 -4.47 -3.38
N PRO A 141 9.22 -4.92 -3.73
CA PRO A 141 10.01 -4.28 -4.76
C PRO A 141 9.37 -4.45 -6.15
N VAL A 142 9.39 -3.39 -6.95
CA VAL A 142 8.97 -3.44 -8.36
C VAL A 142 10.08 -4.11 -9.15
N GLY A 143 9.88 -5.37 -9.54
CA GLY A 143 10.87 -6.17 -10.27
C GLY A 143 11.34 -7.45 -9.56
N GLY A 144 10.70 -7.82 -8.44
CA GLY A 144 10.92 -9.07 -7.70
C GLY A 144 9.94 -10.18 -8.03
#